data_AF-A0A4Q2YSB8-F1
#
_entry.id   AF-A0A4Q2YSB8-F1
#
_cell.length_a   1.000
_cell.length_b   1.000
_cell.length_c   1.000
_cell.angle_alpha   90.00
_cell.angle_beta   90.00
_cell.angle_gamma   90.00
#
_symmetry.space_group_name_H-M   'P 1'
#
loop_
_entity.id
_entity.type
_entity.pdbx_description
1 polymer ?
#
loop_
_entity_poly.entity_id
_entity_poly.type
_entity_poly.pdbx_seq_one_letter_code
_entity_poly.pdbx_strand_id
1 'polypeptide(L)'
;MANSFAFLAVALGAALSMPAQACSLGAPPVTETIAKVASGGMLISGQVIQASDPDTNRPEIIRADQIFIGEGSPRDFVIYRSPSFFEQARKRRDEKRGPNWRPPLCPESGTYSLGQSFERLVLVPATSDNGAEVTDKWSVEFWGGNVTMERALDLLIEESERKGRFQTRPPKSRQWGDCMECGVPYVR
;
A
#
# COMPACT_ATOMS: atom_id res chain seq x y z
N MET A 1 -68.34 38.05 -13.98
CA MET A 1 -68.57 36.62 -13.67
C MET A 1 -67.33 35.83 -14.08
N ALA A 2 -66.63 35.28 -13.08
CA ALA A 2 -65.62 34.19 -13.09
C ALA A 2 -65.07 34.18 -11.65
N ASN A 3 -65.33 33.18 -10.79
CA ASN A 3 -64.67 31.86 -10.69
C ASN A 3 -63.14 31.97 -10.78
N SER A 4 -62.29 31.34 -9.99
CA SER A 4 -62.37 30.46 -8.82
C SER A 4 -60.91 30.27 -8.37
N PHE A 5 -60.72 29.94 -7.09
CA PHE A 5 -59.63 29.18 -6.47
C PHE A 5 -58.27 29.01 -7.21
N ALA A 6 -57.16 29.30 -6.52
CA ALA A 6 -56.34 28.26 -5.88
C ALA A 6 -55.07 28.85 -5.23
N PHE A 7 -54.91 28.54 -3.95
CA PHE A 7 -53.60 28.44 -3.30
C PHE A 7 -52.83 27.27 -3.91
N LEU A 8 -51.55 27.44 -4.23
CA LEU A 8 -50.56 26.37 -4.06
C LEU A 8 -49.16 26.98 -3.94
N ALA A 9 -48.61 26.95 -2.73
CA ALA A 9 -47.19 27.10 -2.50
C ALA A 9 -46.48 25.83 -2.95
N VAL A 10 -45.48 25.94 -3.81
CA VAL A 10 -44.53 24.85 -4.05
C VAL A 10 -43.16 25.35 -3.65
N ALA A 11 -42.71 24.83 -2.51
CA ALA A 11 -41.40 25.07 -1.94
C ALA A 11 -40.30 24.52 -2.86
N LEU A 12 -39.20 25.28 -2.93
CA LEU A 12 -37.92 24.85 -3.46
C LEU A 12 -37.48 23.53 -2.82
N GLY A 13 -37.55 22.44 -3.58
CA GLY A 13 -36.80 21.23 -3.30
C GLY A 13 -35.45 21.30 -4.00
N ALA A 14 -34.48 22.00 -3.40
CA ALA A 14 -33.09 21.90 -3.83
C ALA A 14 -32.64 20.45 -3.57
N ALA A 15 -32.60 19.63 -4.62
CA ALA A 15 -31.97 18.33 -4.58
C ALA A 15 -30.46 18.56 -4.40
N LEU A 16 -30.03 18.58 -3.14
CA LEU A 16 -28.63 18.45 -2.76
C LEU A 16 -28.19 17.07 -3.24
N SER A 17 -27.63 17.04 -4.45
CA SER A 17 -26.82 15.93 -4.94
C SER A 17 -25.69 15.73 -3.94
N MET A 18 -25.84 14.75 -3.06
CA MET A 18 -24.76 14.33 -2.18
C MET A 18 -23.59 13.87 -3.07
N PRO A 19 -22.37 14.38 -2.85
CA PRO A 19 -21.21 13.89 -3.57
C PRO A 19 -21.05 12.41 -3.27
N ALA A 20 -20.84 11.62 -4.33
CA ALA A 20 -20.50 10.21 -4.26
C ALA A 20 -19.39 10.01 -3.22
N GLN A 21 -19.65 9.12 -2.26
CA GLN A 21 -18.66 8.71 -1.26
C GLN A 21 -17.42 8.21 -2.00
N ALA A 22 -16.38 9.05 -1.95
CA ALA A 22 -15.03 8.65 -2.28
C ALA A 22 -14.71 7.37 -1.50
N CYS A 23 -14.12 6.39 -2.17
CA CYS A 23 -13.67 5.15 -1.56
C CYS A 23 -12.66 5.47 -0.44
N SER A 24 -13.15 5.53 0.80
CA SER A 24 -12.34 5.62 2.00
C SER A 24 -12.65 4.39 2.84
N LEU A 25 -12.11 3.25 2.44
CA LEU A 25 -11.71 2.25 3.42
C LEU A 25 -10.62 2.93 4.25
N GLY A 26 -10.98 3.44 5.43
CA GLY A 26 -10.08 4.21 6.28
C GLY A 26 -8.79 3.43 6.52
N ALA A 27 -7.66 4.05 6.20
CA ALA A 27 -6.35 3.51 6.52
C ALA A 27 -6.30 3.12 8.00
N PRO A 28 -5.72 1.95 8.36
CA PRO A 28 -5.44 1.69 9.76
C PRO A 28 -4.50 2.79 10.30
N PRO A 29 -4.66 3.22 11.55
CA PRO A 29 -3.74 4.17 12.15
C PRO A 29 -2.31 3.63 12.14
N VAL A 30 -1.34 4.54 12.11
CA VAL A 30 0.10 4.23 12.08
C VAL A 30 0.49 3.27 13.21
N THR A 31 -0.07 3.44 14.40
CA THR A 31 0.18 2.60 15.58
C THR A 31 -0.31 1.16 15.41
N GLU A 32 -1.47 0.95 14.78
CA GLU A 32 -1.97 -0.39 14.47
C GLU A 32 -1.06 -1.09 13.45
N THR A 33 -0.62 -0.33 12.43
CA THR A 33 0.35 -0.83 11.44
C THR A 33 1.67 -1.21 12.11
N ILE A 34 2.19 -0.38 13.03
CA ILE A 34 3.39 -0.68 13.82
C ILE A 34 3.22 -1.99 14.59
N ALA A 35 2.12 -2.14 15.33
CA ALA A 35 1.86 -3.34 16.13
C ALA A 35 1.80 -4.61 15.26
N LYS A 36 1.16 -4.51 14.08
CA LYS A 36 1.08 -5.59 13.10
C LYS A 36 2.46 -6.00 12.59
N VAL A 37 3.27 -5.03 12.16
CA VAL A 37 4.62 -5.28 11.63
C VAL A 37 5.54 -5.84 12.71
N ALA A 38 5.54 -5.23 13.90
CA ALA A 38 6.38 -5.68 15.00
C ALA A 38 6.01 -7.10 15.48
N SER A 39 4.76 -7.54 15.33
CA SER A 39 4.31 -8.86 15.81
C SER A 39 4.53 -10.00 14.82
N GLY A 40 4.44 -9.74 13.52
CA GLY A 40 4.53 -10.80 12.50
C GLY A 40 5.11 -10.36 11.16
N GLY A 41 5.25 -9.05 10.94
CA GLY A 41 5.83 -8.51 9.71
C GLY A 41 7.34 -8.42 9.73
N MET A 42 7.87 -7.80 8.67
CA MET A 42 9.28 -7.56 8.45
C MET A 42 9.52 -6.15 7.92
N LEU A 43 10.68 -5.60 8.24
CA LEU A 43 11.24 -4.41 7.61
C LEU A 43 12.54 -4.82 6.93
N ILE A 44 12.60 -4.67 5.61
CA ILE A 44 13.73 -5.15 4.81
C ILE A 44 14.28 -4.04 3.89
N SER A 45 15.52 -4.20 3.45
CA SER A 45 16.01 -3.62 2.21
C SER A 45 16.19 -4.74 1.18
N GLY A 46 16.15 -4.40 -0.11
CA GLY A 46 16.25 -5.40 -1.15
C GLY A 46 15.93 -4.89 -2.54
N GLN A 47 15.59 -5.81 -3.43
CA GLN A 47 15.22 -5.52 -4.81
C GLN A 47 14.20 -6.50 -5.38
N VAL A 48 13.44 -6.05 -6.37
CA VAL A 48 12.58 -6.95 -7.15
C VAL A 48 13.41 -7.74 -8.14
N ILE A 49 13.42 -9.05 -7.96
CA ILE A 49 14.11 -9.99 -8.86
C ILE A 49 13.16 -10.66 -9.85
N GLN A 50 11.85 -10.56 -9.60
CA GLN A 50 10.81 -10.99 -10.53
C GLN A 50 9.60 -10.05 -10.43
N ALA A 51 9.24 -9.39 -11.53
CA ALA A 51 8.02 -8.60 -11.61
C ALA A 51 6.79 -9.51 -11.74
N SER A 52 5.65 -9.06 -11.21
CA SER A 52 4.37 -9.75 -11.42
C SER A 52 3.98 -9.74 -12.90
N ASP A 53 3.35 -10.82 -13.36
CA ASP A 53 2.84 -10.92 -14.72
C ASP A 53 1.36 -11.30 -14.71
N PRO A 54 0.46 -10.39 -15.12
CA PRO A 54 -0.96 -10.66 -15.15
C PRO A 54 -1.35 -11.64 -16.26
N ASP A 55 -0.55 -11.92 -17.29
CA ASP A 55 -0.95 -12.90 -18.31
C ASP A 55 -0.75 -14.33 -17.84
N THR A 56 0.29 -14.55 -17.04
CA THR A 56 0.67 -15.88 -16.56
C THR A 56 0.35 -16.09 -15.09
N ASN A 57 -0.32 -15.12 -14.43
CA ASN A 57 -0.51 -15.07 -12.97
C ASN A 57 0.82 -15.24 -12.20
N ARG A 58 1.93 -14.78 -12.78
CA ARG A 58 3.25 -14.92 -12.15
C ARG A 58 3.32 -13.97 -10.96
N PRO A 59 3.70 -14.45 -9.76
CA PRO A 59 3.85 -13.59 -8.60
C PRO A 59 5.08 -12.70 -8.72
N GLU A 60 5.09 -11.63 -7.95
CA GLU A 60 6.28 -10.80 -7.75
C GLU A 60 7.20 -11.45 -6.70
N ILE A 61 8.52 -11.38 -6.91
CA ILE A 61 9.52 -11.89 -5.97
C ILE A 61 10.50 -10.77 -5.62
N ILE A 62 10.68 -10.57 -4.32
CA ILE A 62 11.59 -9.59 -3.75
C ILE A 62 12.73 -10.33 -3.06
N ARG A 63 13.97 -10.04 -3.43
CA ARG A 63 15.15 -10.48 -2.71
C ARG A 63 15.47 -9.47 -1.62
N ALA A 64 15.44 -9.89 -0.36
CA ALA A 64 15.98 -9.07 0.71
C ALA A 64 17.51 -9.16 0.71
N ASP A 65 18.15 -8.00 0.80
CA ASP A 65 19.59 -7.89 1.04
C ASP A 65 19.87 -7.80 2.55
N GLN A 66 18.96 -7.16 3.30
CA GLN A 66 19.04 -7.04 4.75
C GLN A 66 17.64 -7.10 5.37
N ILE A 67 17.56 -7.71 6.56
CA ILE A 67 16.36 -7.71 7.41
C ILE A 67 16.69 -6.87 8.64
N PHE A 68 15.97 -5.76 8.81
CA PHE A 68 16.11 -4.85 9.96
C PHE A 68 15.23 -5.27 11.13
N ILE A 69 14.02 -5.71 10.81
CA ILE A 69 13.01 -6.22 11.76
C ILE A 69 12.43 -7.50 11.18
N GLY A 70 12.34 -8.54 12.01
CA GLY A 70 11.87 -9.86 11.64
C GLY A 70 12.89 -10.95 11.98
N GLU A 71 12.59 -12.16 11.54
CA GLU A 71 13.38 -13.35 11.87
C GLU A 71 14.11 -13.92 10.64
N GLY A 72 15.27 -14.51 10.90
CA GLY A 72 16.09 -15.24 9.92
C GLY A 72 17.07 -14.36 9.15
N SER A 73 17.60 -14.93 8.06
CA SER A 73 18.59 -14.29 7.18
C SER A 73 17.95 -13.69 5.93
N PRO A 74 18.66 -12.79 5.22
CA PRO A 74 18.30 -12.32 3.88
C PRO A 74 17.91 -13.48 2.96
N ARG A 75 16.80 -13.33 2.24
CA ARG A 75 16.17 -14.37 1.42
C ARG A 75 15.16 -13.78 0.42
N ASP A 76 14.61 -14.64 -0.42
CA ASP A 76 13.60 -14.28 -1.40
C ASP A 76 12.18 -14.41 -0.79
N PHE A 77 11.33 -13.42 -1.09
CA PHE A 77 9.96 -13.31 -0.60
C PHE A 77 9.00 -13.32 -1.79
N VAL A 78 8.06 -14.27 -1.78
CA VAL A 78 7.00 -14.35 -2.78
C VAL A 78 5.86 -13.43 -2.35
N ILE A 79 5.62 -12.39 -3.15
CA ILE A 79 4.55 -11.43 -2.89
C ILE A 79 3.24 -11.99 -3.41
N TYR A 80 2.31 -12.21 -2.48
CA TYR A 80 0.97 -12.65 -2.78
C TYR A 80 0.23 -11.56 -3.55
N ARG A 81 -0.37 -11.99 -4.66
CA ARG A 81 -1.35 -11.22 -5.42
C ARG A 81 -2.58 -12.10 -5.55
N SER A 82 -3.73 -11.56 -5.21
CA SER A 82 -4.98 -12.32 -5.30
C SER A 82 -5.34 -12.61 -6.76
N PRO A 83 -6.14 -13.66 -7.03
CA PRO A 83 -6.69 -13.88 -8.36
C PRO A 83 -7.43 -12.65 -8.91
N SER A 84 -8.17 -11.96 -8.04
CA SER A 84 -8.90 -10.73 -8.38
C SER A 84 -7.96 -9.60 -8.80
N PHE A 85 -6.77 -9.48 -8.18
CA PHE A 85 -5.74 -8.55 -8.61
C PHE A 85 -5.30 -8.81 -10.07
N PHE A 86 -5.02 -10.06 -10.42
CA PHE A 86 -4.57 -10.40 -11.77
C PHE A 86 -5.67 -10.20 -12.82
N GLU A 87 -6.91 -10.57 -12.52
CA GLU A 87 -8.06 -10.31 -13.39
C GLU A 87 -8.24 -8.80 -13.66
N GLN A 88 -8.16 -7.98 -12.60
CA GLN A 88 -8.24 -6.53 -12.75
C GLN A 88 -7.08 -5.97 -13.57
N ALA A 89 -5.86 -6.46 -13.37
CA ALA A 89 -4.68 -6.02 -14.11
C ALA A 89 -4.79 -6.36 -15.61
N ARG A 90 -5.28 -7.57 -15.96
CA ARG A 90 -5.58 -7.95 -17.35
C ARG A 90 -6.64 -7.04 -17.96
N LYS A 91 -7.79 -6.93 -17.30
CA LYS A 91 -8.92 -6.10 -17.77
C LYS A 91 -8.49 -4.66 -18.05
N ARG A 92 -7.72 -4.05 -17.14
CA ARG A 92 -7.23 -2.68 -17.31
C ARG A 92 -6.26 -2.53 -18.48
N ARG A 93 -5.37 -3.49 -18.71
CA ARG A 93 -4.46 -3.45 -19.86
C ARG A 93 -5.25 -3.52 -21.17
N ASP A 94 -6.29 -4.33 -21.21
CA ASP A 94 -7.12 -4.47 -22.40
C ASP A 94 -7.98 -3.20 -22.61
N GLU A 95 -8.45 -2.56 -21.53
CA GLU A 95 -9.12 -1.24 -21.54
C GLU A 95 -8.17 -0.07 -21.90
N LYS A 96 -6.87 -0.17 -21.55
CA LYS A 96 -5.78 0.75 -21.96
C LYS A 96 -5.58 0.83 -23.47
N ARG A 97 -6.26 -0.01 -24.26
CA ARG A 97 -6.21 -0.04 -25.73
C ARG A 97 -7.43 0.60 -26.42
N GLY A 98 -8.37 1.18 -25.66
CA GLY A 98 -9.53 1.88 -26.22
C GLY A 98 -9.26 3.34 -26.61
N PRO A 99 -9.93 3.89 -27.63
CA PRO A 99 -9.74 5.28 -28.09
C PRO A 99 -10.07 6.36 -27.05
N ASN A 100 -10.76 6.00 -25.96
CA ASN A 100 -11.18 6.90 -24.88
C ASN A 100 -10.43 6.66 -23.56
N TRP A 101 -9.33 5.92 -23.57
CA TRP A 101 -8.62 5.62 -22.34
C TRP A 101 -8.05 6.88 -21.69
N ARG A 102 -8.25 7.00 -20.37
CA ARG A 102 -7.64 8.04 -19.53
C ARG A 102 -6.84 7.37 -18.41
N PRO A 103 -5.67 7.93 -18.04
CA PRO A 103 -4.94 7.47 -16.86
C PRO A 103 -5.85 7.52 -15.62
N PRO A 104 -5.77 6.53 -14.72
CA PRO A 104 -6.47 6.61 -13.44
C PRO A 104 -5.99 7.84 -12.66
N LEU A 105 -6.92 8.48 -11.94
CA LEU A 105 -6.65 9.69 -11.14
C LEU A 105 -5.71 9.43 -9.95
N CYS A 106 -5.49 8.16 -9.60
CA CYS A 106 -4.55 7.73 -8.55
C CYS A 106 -3.54 6.73 -9.15
N PRO A 107 -2.25 6.80 -8.77
CA PRO A 107 -1.27 5.80 -9.17
C PRO A 107 -1.72 4.40 -8.72
N GLU A 108 -1.55 3.40 -9.61
CA GLU A 108 -1.97 2.04 -9.33
C GLU A 108 -1.10 1.46 -8.20
N SER A 109 -1.73 1.17 -7.06
CA SER A 109 -1.04 0.66 -5.88
C SER A 109 -0.41 -0.69 -6.16
N GLY A 110 0.93 -0.72 -6.12
CA GLY A 110 1.66 -1.89 -5.67
C GLY A 110 2.00 -2.92 -6.73
N THR A 111 2.58 -2.56 -7.87
CA THR A 111 3.50 -3.47 -8.57
C THR A 111 4.82 -2.77 -8.77
N TYR A 112 5.89 -3.48 -8.50
CA TYR A 112 7.23 -2.94 -8.63
C TYR A 112 7.85 -3.34 -9.96
N SER A 113 8.71 -2.47 -10.48
CA SER A 113 9.46 -2.75 -11.70
C SER A 113 10.57 -3.76 -11.42
N LEU A 114 10.90 -4.60 -12.39
CA LEU A 114 12.05 -5.50 -12.28
C LEU A 114 13.33 -4.67 -12.01
N GLY A 115 14.13 -5.10 -11.02
CA GLY A 115 15.34 -4.39 -10.60
C GLY A 115 15.09 -3.18 -9.71
N GLN A 116 13.85 -2.86 -9.37
CA GLN A 116 13.55 -1.79 -8.42
C GLN A 116 14.10 -2.15 -7.04
N SER A 117 14.97 -1.31 -6.50
CA SER A 117 15.52 -1.43 -5.15
C SER A 117 14.67 -0.71 -4.10
N PHE A 118 14.75 -1.18 -2.86
CA PHE A 118 14.10 -0.61 -1.70
C PHE A 118 15.08 -0.54 -0.55
N GLU A 119 15.18 0.63 0.08
CA GLU A 119 15.93 0.78 1.33
C GLU A 119 15.10 0.32 2.53
N ARG A 120 13.78 0.50 2.45
CA ARG A 120 12.82 0.16 3.50
C ARG A 120 11.52 -0.31 2.87
N LEU A 121 11.23 -1.59 3.02
CA LEU A 121 9.99 -2.19 2.59
C LEU A 121 9.37 -2.98 3.74
N VAL A 122 8.09 -2.78 3.96
CA VAL A 122 7.33 -3.50 4.98
C VAL A 122 6.61 -4.67 4.34
N LEU A 123 6.89 -5.86 4.85
CA LEU A 123 6.18 -7.08 4.50
C LEU A 123 5.37 -7.57 5.68
N VAL A 124 4.17 -8.07 5.43
CA VAL A 124 3.31 -8.73 6.43
C VAL A 124 2.85 -10.08 5.88
N PRO A 125 2.48 -11.05 6.75
CA PRO A 125 1.86 -12.28 6.28
C PRO A 125 0.68 -11.99 5.36
N ALA A 126 0.61 -12.69 4.23
CA ALA A 126 -0.42 -12.44 3.25
C ALA A 126 -1.79 -12.95 3.73
N THR A 127 -2.83 -12.19 3.44
CA THR A 127 -4.23 -12.61 3.60
C THR A 127 -4.89 -12.63 2.23
N SER A 128 -5.68 -13.66 1.96
CA SER A 128 -6.45 -13.79 0.74
C SER A 128 -7.73 -12.93 0.77
N ASP A 129 -8.46 -12.88 -0.34
CA ASP A 129 -9.63 -12.02 -0.51
C ASP A 129 -10.77 -12.32 0.50
N ASN A 130 -10.79 -13.52 1.07
CA ASN A 130 -11.76 -13.93 2.09
C ASN A 130 -11.24 -13.73 3.53
N GLY A 131 -10.06 -13.11 3.69
CA GLY A 131 -9.42 -12.88 4.99
C GLY A 131 -8.64 -14.07 5.54
N ALA A 132 -8.60 -15.22 4.86
CA ALA A 132 -7.79 -16.36 5.30
C ALA A 132 -6.31 -16.09 5.06
N GLU A 133 -5.47 -16.48 6.03
CA GLU A 133 -4.02 -16.42 5.92
C GLU A 133 -3.51 -17.27 4.76
N VAL A 134 -2.53 -16.75 4.02
CA VAL A 134 -1.86 -17.46 2.93
C VAL A 134 -0.46 -17.81 3.39
N THR A 135 -0.28 -19.07 3.76
CA THR A 135 0.99 -19.61 4.26
C THR A 135 2.14 -19.38 3.27
N ASP A 136 3.32 -19.11 3.80
CA ASP A 136 4.58 -18.92 3.06
C ASP A 136 4.59 -17.78 2.03
N LYS A 137 3.59 -16.88 2.07
CA LYS A 137 3.53 -15.71 1.19
C LYS A 137 3.38 -14.43 1.98
N TRP A 138 3.80 -13.34 1.33
CA TRP A 138 3.92 -12.03 1.95
C TRP A 138 3.11 -11.02 1.17
N SER A 139 2.55 -10.05 1.88
CA SER A 139 1.93 -8.87 1.29
C SER A 139 2.79 -7.66 1.59
N VAL A 140 2.91 -6.79 0.60
CA VAL A 140 3.49 -5.47 0.79
C VAL A 140 2.45 -4.59 1.48
N GLU A 141 2.78 -4.06 2.65
CA GLU A 141 1.88 -3.17 3.37
C GLU A 141 1.96 -1.78 2.73
N PHE A 142 0.88 -1.35 2.07
CA PHE A 142 0.84 -0.05 1.36
C PHE A 142 1.04 1.14 2.30
N TRP A 143 0.62 1.00 3.57
CA TRP A 143 0.85 1.97 4.65
C TRP A 143 2.25 1.86 5.26
N GLY A 144 3.04 0.87 4.83
CA GLY A 144 4.43 0.66 5.19
C GLY A 144 5.27 1.92 5.07
N GLY A 145 5.03 2.72 4.02
CA GLY A 145 5.79 3.95 3.78
C GLY A 145 5.73 4.97 4.92
N ASN A 146 4.61 5.05 5.66
CA ASN A 146 4.50 5.98 6.79
C ASN A 146 5.20 5.44 8.05
N VAL A 147 5.13 4.12 8.29
CA VAL A 147 5.80 3.51 9.47
C VAL A 147 7.32 3.43 9.30
N THR A 148 7.83 3.58 8.08
CA THR A 148 9.27 3.60 7.80
C THR A 148 9.91 4.98 7.89
N MET A 149 9.17 6.00 8.34
CA MET A 149 9.61 7.40 8.42
C MET A 149 9.74 7.91 9.86
N GLU A 150 10.74 8.77 10.09
CA GLU A 150 10.93 9.58 11.30
C GLU A 150 10.60 8.85 12.63
N ARG A 151 9.74 9.44 13.46
CA ARG A 151 9.31 8.95 14.76
C ARG A 151 8.50 7.65 14.68
N ALA A 152 7.81 7.40 13.57
CA ALA A 152 7.07 6.15 13.40
C ALA A 152 8.02 4.96 13.25
N LEU A 153 9.16 5.17 12.58
CA LEU A 153 10.23 4.17 12.52
C LEU A 153 10.85 3.92 13.90
N ASP A 154 11.08 4.96 14.70
CA ASP A 154 11.58 4.80 16.08
C ASP A 154 10.61 3.94 16.92
N LEU A 155 9.32 4.26 16.88
CA LEU A 155 8.29 3.49 17.59
C LEU A 155 8.21 2.04 17.10
N LEU A 156 8.38 1.82 15.80
CA LEU A 156 8.42 0.48 15.21
C LEU A 156 9.63 -0.32 15.72
N ILE A 157 10.81 0.32 15.79
CA ILE A 157 12.02 -0.28 16.33
C ILE A 157 11.81 -0.64 17.80
N GLU A 158 11.34 0.30 18.63
CA GLU A 158 11.11 0.09 20.07
C GLU A 158 10.12 -1.06 20.34
N GLU A 159 9.01 -1.13 19.59
CA GLU A 159 8.05 -2.24 19.72
C GLU A 159 8.66 -3.57 19.27
N SER A 160 9.49 -3.56 18.22
CA SER A 160 10.14 -4.76 17.70
C SER A 160 11.28 -5.26 18.60
N GLU A 161 12.01 -4.36 19.25
CA GLU A 161 13.00 -4.67 20.28
C GLU A 161 12.33 -5.33 21.48
N ARG A 162 11.20 -4.79 21.96
CA ARG A 162 10.41 -5.40 23.04
C ARG A 162 9.94 -6.82 22.71
N LYS A 163 9.73 -7.11 21.43
CA LYS A 163 9.34 -8.45 20.94
C LYS A 163 10.53 -9.33 20.56
N GLY A 164 11.76 -8.85 20.68
CA GLY A 164 12.98 -9.61 20.34
C GLY A 164 13.17 -9.86 18.84
N ARG A 165 12.54 -9.04 17.99
CA ARG A 165 12.56 -9.20 16.51
C ARG A 165 13.41 -8.14 15.80
N PHE A 166 13.90 -7.14 16.54
CA PHE A 166 14.81 -6.16 15.99
C PHE A 166 16.20 -6.77 15.77
N GLN A 167 16.74 -6.58 14.57
CA GLN A 167 18.08 -7.05 14.19
C GLN A 167 19.06 -5.89 14.17
N THR A 168 18.71 -4.82 13.45
CA THR A 168 19.56 -3.66 13.28
C THR A 168 18.77 -2.48 12.74
N ARG A 169 19.29 -1.27 12.95
CA ARG A 169 18.64 -0.04 12.55
C ARG A 169 18.85 0.19 11.04
N PRO A 170 17.80 0.51 10.27
CA PRO A 170 17.95 0.89 8.87
C PRO A 170 18.84 2.12 8.70
N PRO A 171 19.60 2.23 7.59
CA PRO A 171 20.42 3.41 7.31
C PRO A 171 19.53 4.64 7.15
N LYS A 172 20.00 5.80 7.62
CA LYS A 172 19.29 7.07 7.42
C LYS A 172 19.20 7.41 5.93
N SER A 173 18.03 7.85 5.47
CA SER A 173 17.71 8.30 4.13
C SER A 173 16.66 9.43 4.13
N ARG A 174 16.99 10.55 3.47
CA ARG A 174 16.08 11.70 3.30
C ARG A 174 14.76 11.32 2.61
N GLN A 175 14.77 10.29 1.75
CA GLN A 175 13.54 9.76 1.13
C GLN A 175 12.48 9.42 2.18
N TRP A 176 12.93 9.02 3.37
CA TRP A 176 12.12 8.59 4.50
C TRP A 176 12.12 9.59 5.66
N GLY A 177 12.55 10.84 5.44
CA GLY A 177 12.44 11.94 6.39
C GLY A 177 13.42 11.93 7.58
N ASP A 178 14.37 11.00 7.64
CA ASP A 178 15.23 10.81 8.82
C ASP A 178 16.57 11.58 8.79
N CYS A 179 16.86 12.28 7.69
CA CYS A 179 18.10 13.04 7.50
C CYS A 179 17.84 14.40 6.86
N MET A 180 17.70 15.42 7.70
CA MET A 180 17.53 16.82 7.29
C MET A 180 18.84 17.47 6.82
N GLU A 181 20.00 16.92 7.19
CA GLU A 181 21.33 17.47 6.90
C GLU A 181 21.97 16.88 5.61
N CYS A 182 21.34 15.90 4.96
CA CYS A 182 21.91 15.13 3.85
C CYS A 182 22.02 15.88 2.48
N GLY A 183 21.80 17.20 2.43
CA GLY A 183 22.27 18.08 1.33
C GLY A 183 21.73 17.91 -0.11
N VAL A 184 20.95 16.88 -0.45
CA VAL A 184 20.48 16.63 -1.85
C VAL A 184 18.97 16.89 -1.98
N PRO A 185 18.50 17.65 -2.99
CA PRO A 185 17.10 18.07 -3.11
C PRO A 185 16.14 16.90 -3.37
N TYR A 186 14.94 17.01 -2.78
CA TYR A 186 13.80 16.11 -3.02
C TYR A 186 13.39 16.17 -4.51
N VAL A 187 13.34 15.01 -5.17
CA VAL A 187 12.60 14.87 -6.44
C VAL A 187 11.15 14.56 -6.07
N ARG A 188 10.26 15.52 -6.31
CA ARG A 188 8.80 15.36 -6.17
C ARG A 188 8.23 14.55 -7.33
#